data_AF-A0A0F8KAN6-F1
#
_entry.id   AF-A0A0F8KAN6-F1
#
_cell.length_a   1.000
_cell.length_b   1.000
_cell.length_c   1.000
_cell.angle_alpha   90.00
_cell.angle_beta   90.00
_cell.angle_gamma   90.00
#
_symmetry.space_group_name_H-M   'P 1'
#
loop_
_entity.id
_entity.type
_entity.pdbx_description
1 polymer ?
#
loop_
_entity_poly.entity_id
_entity_poly.type
_entity_poly.pdbx_seq_one_letter_code
_entity_poly.pdbx_strand_id
1 'polypeptide(L)'
;MPYPVAHFLFFIFCVSAVAVYAIVKSIFRRELSSGDLPQLLLLLFVGSLCTLFPDIMIVYNLPVNGTFEHCWIGPIATHSFLFSSTALLLGTLAGYLAYGKSGKAIYLGLFGEAAFLTHLLLDDIGEGGTEYLYPIYNGKTSIFSLMDVGFQETGFIHYVIASFVSVFFVCFVLMMALFALDKLGFEFKYRPEK
;
A
#
# COMPACT_ATOMS: atom_id res chain seq x y z
N MET A 1 -15.46 17.12 0.80
CA MET A 1 -15.76 16.35 2.02
C MET A 1 -14.52 16.36 2.91
N PRO A 2 -14.63 16.35 4.25
CA PRO A 2 -13.46 16.12 5.09
C PRO A 2 -12.85 14.75 4.74
N TYR A 3 -11.52 14.68 4.61
CA TYR A 3 -10.83 13.43 4.33
C TYR A 3 -11.17 12.42 5.44
N PRO A 4 -11.57 11.18 5.11
CA PRO A 4 -12.08 10.26 6.13
C PRO A 4 -11.02 10.02 7.19
N VAL A 5 -11.39 10.08 8.47
CA VAL A 5 -10.48 9.77 9.59
C VAL A 5 -9.92 8.35 9.45
N ALA A 6 -10.68 7.44 8.83
CA ALA A 6 -10.23 6.10 8.45
C ALA A 6 -9.01 6.13 7.51
N HIS A 7 -9.00 7.02 6.51
CA HIS A 7 -7.85 7.24 5.62
C HIS A 7 -6.60 7.68 6.35
N PHE A 8 -6.76 8.60 7.30
CA PHE A 8 -5.65 9.04 8.14
C PHE A 8 -5.15 7.94 9.09
N LEU A 9 -6.06 7.18 9.72
CA LEU A 9 -5.73 6.08 10.64
C LEU A 9 -5.08 4.89 9.93
N PHE A 10 -5.44 4.64 8.68
CA PHE A 10 -4.89 3.56 7.89
C PHE A 10 -3.58 3.94 7.21
N PHE A 11 -3.42 5.19 6.77
CA PHE A 11 -2.12 5.77 6.47
C PHE A 11 -1.19 5.64 7.68
N ILE A 12 -1.69 5.98 8.87
CA ILE A 12 -1.01 5.70 10.14
C ILE A 12 -0.73 4.21 10.27
N PHE A 13 -1.59 3.28 9.83
CA PHE A 13 -1.43 1.82 9.94
C PHE A 13 -0.41 1.22 8.94
N CYS A 14 -0.33 1.72 7.70
CA CYS A 14 0.72 1.39 6.73
C CYS A 14 2.07 1.94 7.18
N VAL A 15 2.09 3.19 7.62
CA VAL A 15 3.19 3.77 8.39
C VAL A 15 3.39 2.98 9.68
N SER A 16 2.36 2.34 10.25
CA SER A 16 2.45 1.49 11.42
C SER A 16 3.07 0.14 11.10
N ALA A 17 3.20 -0.34 9.87
CA ALA A 17 4.11 -1.45 9.64
C ALA A 17 5.55 -1.01 9.94
N VAL A 18 5.92 0.19 9.51
CA VAL A 18 7.21 0.84 9.83
C VAL A 18 7.28 1.28 11.30
N ALA A 19 6.18 1.76 11.89
CA ALA A 19 6.12 2.25 13.25
C ALA A 19 6.01 1.10 14.26
N VAL A 20 5.20 0.07 14.03
CA VAL A 20 5.22 -1.21 14.74
C VAL A 20 6.60 -1.83 14.61
N TYR A 21 7.21 -1.85 13.42
CA TYR A 21 8.60 -2.27 13.33
C TYR A 21 9.53 -1.42 14.21
N ALA A 22 9.46 -0.09 14.12
CA ALA A 22 10.32 0.82 14.88
C ALA A 22 10.08 0.70 16.40
N ILE A 23 8.83 0.52 16.82
CA ILE A 23 8.38 0.30 18.20
C ILE A 23 8.87 -1.06 18.69
N VAL A 24 8.65 -2.15 17.93
CA VAL A 24 9.14 -3.49 18.25
C VAL A 24 10.67 -3.47 18.33
N LYS A 25 11.38 -2.87 17.37
CA LYS A 25 12.84 -2.73 17.43
C LYS A 25 13.29 -1.91 18.64
N SER A 26 12.63 -0.79 18.93
CA SER A 26 12.94 0.08 20.08
C SER A 26 12.70 -0.64 21.41
N ILE A 27 11.60 -1.39 21.54
CA ILE A 27 11.23 -2.16 22.73
C ILE A 27 12.17 -3.34 22.94
N PHE A 28 12.45 -4.12 21.88
CA PHE A 28 13.23 -5.36 22.00
C PHE A 28 14.75 -5.17 21.93
N ARG A 29 15.25 -4.07 21.33
CA ARG A 29 16.70 -3.87 21.15
C ARG A 29 17.27 -2.66 21.90
N ARG A 30 16.44 -1.84 22.57
CA ARG A 30 16.86 -0.61 23.31
C ARG A 30 17.75 0.38 22.52
N GLU A 31 17.89 0.22 21.22
CA GLU A 31 18.79 1.01 20.37
C GLU A 31 18.07 1.42 19.08
N LEU A 32 17.39 2.56 19.11
CA LEU A 32 17.25 3.38 17.90
C LEU A 32 18.52 4.22 17.82
N SER A 33 19.53 3.72 17.12
CA SER A 33 20.74 4.50 16.84
C SER A 33 20.40 5.66 15.91
N SER A 34 21.05 6.81 16.09
CA SER A 34 20.94 7.94 15.16
C SER A 34 21.31 7.57 13.71
N GLY A 35 22.06 6.48 13.52
CA GLY A 35 22.38 5.91 12.21
C GLY A 35 21.19 5.26 11.48
N ASP A 36 20.12 4.87 12.19
CA ASP A 36 18.92 4.26 11.60
C ASP A 36 17.87 5.28 11.16
N LEU A 37 17.98 6.52 11.67
CA LEU A 37 17.02 7.60 11.41
C LEU A 37 16.86 7.94 9.92
N PRO A 38 17.93 8.08 9.11
CA PRO A 38 17.78 8.39 7.68
C PRO A 38 17.00 7.30 6.93
N GLN A 39 17.17 6.04 7.31
CA GLN A 39 16.49 4.93 6.67
C GLN A 39 15.00 4.89 7.02
N LEU A 40 14.66 5.18 8.29
CA LEU A 40 13.26 5.34 8.72
C LEU A 40 12.59 6.53 8.05
N LEU A 41 13.28 7.67 7.94
CA LEU A 41 12.77 8.85 7.25
C LEU A 41 12.54 8.59 5.76
N LEU A 42 13.44 7.84 5.11
CA LEU A 42 13.27 7.46 3.71
C LEU A 42 12.05 6.54 3.53
N LEU A 43 11.89 5.53 4.39
CA LEU A 43 10.70 4.68 4.36
C LEU A 43 9.41 5.46 4.60
N LEU A 44 9.42 6.36 5.60
CA LEU A 44 8.28 7.22 5.87
C LEU A 44 7.96 8.09 4.64
N PHE A 45 8.97 8.69 4.03
CA PHE A 45 8.82 9.53 2.84
C PHE A 45 8.24 8.74 1.65
N VAL A 46 8.85 7.60 1.30
CA VAL A 46 8.41 6.78 0.17
C VAL A 46 7.03 6.18 0.43
N GLY A 47 6.79 5.62 1.61
CA GLY A 47 5.50 5.07 1.99
C GLY A 47 4.41 6.14 1.93
N SER A 48 4.67 7.32 2.51
CA SER A 48 3.72 8.43 2.50
C SER A 48 3.39 8.89 1.09
N LEU A 49 4.42 9.09 0.26
CA LEU A 49 4.27 9.55 -1.10
C LEU A 49 3.51 8.54 -1.95
N CYS A 50 3.85 7.25 -1.84
CA CYS A 50 3.21 6.19 -2.61
C CYS A 50 1.77 5.91 -2.15
N THR A 51 1.45 6.04 -0.86
CA THR A 51 0.07 5.93 -0.36
C THR A 51 -0.79 7.11 -0.82
N LEU A 52 -0.25 8.34 -0.86
CA LEU A 52 -1.00 9.52 -1.35
C LEU A 52 -1.02 9.64 -2.87
N PHE A 53 -0.25 8.82 -3.58
CA PHE A 53 -0.09 8.90 -5.03
C PHE A 53 -1.40 8.66 -5.82
N PRO A 54 -2.28 7.71 -5.45
CA PRO A 54 -3.58 7.54 -6.12
C PRO A 54 -4.40 8.85 -6.14
N ASP A 55 -4.38 9.59 -5.03
CA ASP A 55 -5.19 10.79 -4.81
C ASP A 55 -4.61 12.07 -5.42
N ILE A 56 -3.34 12.05 -5.86
CA ILE A 56 -2.65 13.26 -6.32
C ILE A 56 -3.35 13.95 -7.50
N MET A 57 -4.21 13.21 -8.22
CA MET A 57 -5.04 13.76 -9.29
C MET A 57 -5.99 14.86 -8.83
N ILE A 58 -6.33 14.93 -7.54
CA ILE A 58 -7.11 16.05 -7.00
C ILE A 58 -6.43 17.40 -7.23
N VAL A 59 -5.09 17.43 -7.20
CA VAL A 59 -4.27 18.64 -7.43
C VAL A 59 -4.34 19.09 -8.89
N TYR A 60 -4.60 18.16 -9.81
CA TYR A 60 -4.80 18.44 -11.22
C TYR A 60 -6.26 18.78 -11.55
N ASN A 61 -7.21 17.95 -11.10
CA ASN A 61 -8.63 18.07 -11.43
C ASN A 61 -9.27 19.32 -10.82
N LEU A 62 -8.83 19.76 -9.63
CA LEU A 62 -9.38 20.95 -9.01
C LEU A 62 -9.15 22.23 -9.85
N PRO A 63 -7.93 22.59 -10.26
CA PRO A 63 -7.71 23.77 -11.11
C PRO A 63 -8.11 23.58 -12.58
N VAL A 64 -8.01 22.36 -13.14
CA VAL A 64 -8.21 22.14 -14.59
C VAL A 64 -9.66 21.79 -14.92
N ASN A 65 -10.27 20.91 -14.14
CA ASN A 65 -11.62 20.38 -14.40
C ASN A 65 -12.68 20.96 -13.44
N GLY A 66 -12.27 21.68 -12.38
CA GLY A 66 -13.18 22.23 -11.38
C GLY A 66 -13.85 21.17 -10.50
N THR A 67 -13.29 19.96 -10.43
CA THR A 67 -13.86 18.83 -9.68
C THR A 67 -12.94 18.36 -8.56
N PHE A 68 -13.53 17.73 -7.53
CA PHE A 68 -12.80 17.03 -6.48
C PHE A 68 -12.61 15.53 -6.78
N GLU A 69 -12.88 15.11 -8.03
CA GLU A 69 -12.61 13.75 -8.49
C GLU A 69 -11.11 13.48 -8.41
N HIS A 70 -10.74 12.36 -7.82
CA HIS A 70 -9.34 11.99 -7.59
C HIS A 70 -9.03 10.58 -8.07
N CYS A 71 -10.05 9.76 -8.35
CA CYS A 71 -9.89 8.42 -8.88
C CYS A 71 -9.62 8.37 -10.39
N TRP A 72 -9.73 9.51 -11.07
CA TRP A 72 -9.72 9.61 -12.52
C TRP A 72 -8.86 10.77 -13.01
N ILE A 73 -8.15 10.56 -14.11
CA ILE A 73 -7.62 11.62 -14.97
C ILE A 73 -8.20 11.46 -16.37
N GLY A 74 -9.21 12.27 -16.69
CA GLY A 74 -10.03 12.04 -17.87
C GLY A 74 -10.62 10.61 -17.83
N PRO A 75 -10.40 9.76 -18.86
CA PRO A 75 -10.92 8.39 -18.91
C PRO A 75 -10.01 7.34 -18.23
N ILE A 76 -8.92 7.75 -17.57
CA ILE A 76 -7.93 6.84 -16.98
C ILE A 76 -8.20 6.72 -15.48
N ALA A 77 -8.47 5.50 -15.01
CA ALA A 77 -8.61 5.22 -13.59
C ALA A 77 -7.24 5.14 -12.92
N THR A 78 -6.95 6.07 -12.01
CA THR A 78 -5.69 6.11 -11.26
C THR A 78 -5.68 5.14 -10.09
N HIS A 79 -6.84 4.62 -9.70
CA HIS A 79 -6.96 3.64 -8.63
C HIS A 79 -7.01 2.21 -9.19
N SER A 80 -5.90 1.79 -9.79
CA SER A 80 -5.80 0.52 -10.51
C SER A 80 -4.44 -0.15 -10.32
N PHE A 81 -4.35 -1.46 -10.58
CA PHE A 81 -3.06 -2.18 -10.58
C PHE A 81 -2.10 -1.70 -11.64
N LEU A 82 -2.62 -1.18 -12.76
CA LEU A 82 -1.78 -0.57 -13.78
C LEU A 82 -1.11 0.67 -13.21
N PHE A 83 -1.87 1.54 -12.54
CA PHE A 83 -1.33 2.78 -12.00
C PHE A 83 -0.43 2.53 -10.79
N SER A 84 -0.70 1.49 -9.98
CA SER A 84 0.15 1.13 -8.85
C SER A 84 1.59 0.86 -9.27
N SER A 85 1.82 0.27 -10.45
CA SER A 85 3.17 0.02 -11.00
C SER A 85 4.06 1.29 -11.07
N THR A 86 3.46 2.49 -11.12
CA THR A 86 4.20 3.75 -11.04
C THR A 86 4.83 3.95 -9.65
N ALA A 87 4.16 3.54 -8.57
CA ALA A 87 4.70 3.54 -7.22
C ALA A 87 5.88 2.57 -7.07
N LEU A 88 5.81 1.38 -7.69
CA LEU A 88 6.95 0.46 -7.80
C LEU A 88 8.15 1.12 -8.48
N LEU A 89 7.93 1.80 -9.61
CA LEU A 89 9.00 2.47 -10.37
C LEU A 89 9.60 3.65 -9.60
N LEU A 90 8.75 4.52 -9.02
CA LEU A 90 9.18 5.68 -8.23
C LEU A 90 9.92 5.26 -6.96
N GLY A 91 9.39 4.27 -6.24
CA GLY A 91 10.06 3.72 -5.05
C GLY A 91 11.40 3.06 -5.41
N THR A 92 11.47 2.36 -6.55
CA THR A 92 12.73 1.79 -7.05
C THR A 92 13.73 2.88 -7.41
N LEU A 93 13.29 3.94 -8.10
CA LEU A 93 14.15 5.08 -8.43
C LEU A 93 14.68 5.76 -7.16
N ALA A 94 13.80 6.07 -6.20
CA ALA A 94 14.19 6.63 -4.91
C ALA A 94 15.20 5.73 -4.19
N GLY A 95 15.00 4.41 -4.23
CA GLY A 95 15.89 3.44 -3.61
C GLY A 95 17.24 3.35 -4.32
N TYR A 96 17.26 3.49 -5.64
CA TYR A 96 18.49 3.54 -6.41
C TYR A 96 19.30 4.80 -6.06
N LEU A 97 18.64 5.96 -5.99
CA LEU A 97 19.27 7.22 -5.58
C LEU A 97 19.79 7.18 -4.14
N ALA A 98 19.05 6.55 -3.22
CA ALA A 98 19.43 6.48 -1.81
C ALA A 98 20.51 5.44 -1.50
N TYR A 99 20.46 4.26 -2.14
CA TYR A 99 21.34 3.13 -1.79
C TYR A 99 22.44 2.84 -2.81
N GLY A 100 22.33 3.33 -4.05
CA GLY A 100 23.25 3.03 -5.15
C GLY A 100 23.31 1.55 -5.54
N LYS A 101 22.35 0.72 -5.09
CA LYS A 101 22.34 -0.73 -5.27
C LYS A 101 20.98 -1.19 -5.79
N SER A 102 20.94 -1.71 -7.02
CA SER A 102 19.71 -2.19 -7.66
C SER A 102 18.96 -3.23 -6.82
N GLY A 103 19.71 -4.11 -6.14
CA GLY A 103 19.11 -5.10 -5.23
C GLY A 103 18.30 -4.46 -4.10
N LYS A 104 18.81 -3.42 -3.43
CA LYS A 104 18.08 -2.70 -2.38
C LYS A 104 16.98 -1.79 -2.94
N ALA A 105 17.23 -1.21 -4.11
CA ALA A 105 16.29 -0.32 -4.79
C ALA A 105 14.95 -0.99 -5.06
N ILE A 106 14.97 -2.21 -5.62
CA ILE A 106 13.75 -2.97 -5.94
C ILE A 106 12.89 -3.21 -4.69
N TYR A 107 13.49 -3.46 -3.53
CA TYR A 107 12.73 -3.64 -2.29
C TYR A 107 12.09 -2.36 -1.79
N LEU A 108 12.71 -1.19 -2.01
CA LEU A 108 12.05 0.09 -1.74
C LEU A 108 10.89 0.34 -2.70
N GLY A 109 11.03 -0.10 -3.96
CA GLY A 109 9.93 -0.15 -4.91
C GLY A 109 8.78 -1.03 -4.43
N LEU A 110 9.05 -2.27 -4.01
CA LEU A 110 8.03 -3.19 -3.50
C LEU A 110 7.34 -2.64 -2.24
N PHE A 111 8.07 -1.91 -1.41
CA PHE A 111 7.49 -1.19 -0.27
C PHE A 111 6.54 -0.07 -0.73
N GLY A 112 6.92 0.72 -1.74
CA GLY A 112 6.07 1.74 -2.34
C GLY A 112 4.83 1.16 -3.02
N GLU A 113 4.97 0.06 -3.75
CA GLU A 113 3.86 -0.69 -4.34
C GLU A 113 2.88 -1.16 -3.27
N ALA A 114 3.38 -1.78 -2.20
CA ALA A 114 2.55 -2.19 -1.07
C ALA A 114 1.81 -0.98 -0.47
N ALA A 115 2.50 0.13 -0.27
CA ALA A 115 1.91 1.36 0.26
C ALA A 115 0.76 1.91 -0.62
N PHE A 116 0.89 1.81 -1.95
CA PHE A 116 -0.16 2.18 -2.91
C PHE A 116 -1.33 1.19 -2.87
N LEU A 117 -1.06 -0.12 -2.92
CA LEU A 117 -2.11 -1.16 -2.89
C LEU A 117 -2.90 -1.14 -1.59
N THR A 118 -2.26 -0.76 -0.50
CA THR A 118 -2.95 -0.61 0.78
C THR A 118 -3.91 0.58 0.72
N HIS A 119 -3.54 1.71 0.10
CA HIS A 119 -4.49 2.81 -0.18
C HIS A 119 -5.71 2.32 -0.97
N LEU A 120 -5.50 1.53 -2.03
CA LEU A 120 -6.62 0.98 -2.80
C LEU A 120 -7.54 0.10 -1.94
N LEU A 121 -6.97 -0.74 -1.06
CA LEU A 121 -7.77 -1.55 -0.12
C LEU A 121 -8.64 -0.68 0.79
N LEU A 122 -8.17 0.51 1.12
CA LEU A 122 -8.91 1.41 1.98
C LEU A 122 -10.04 2.11 1.25
N ASP A 123 -9.81 2.56 0.01
CA ASP A 123 -10.88 3.10 -0.82
C ASP A 123 -11.92 2.04 -1.14
N ASP A 124 -11.50 0.79 -1.34
CA ASP A 124 -12.40 -0.33 -1.50
C ASP A 124 -13.36 -0.46 -0.30
N ILE A 125 -12.83 -0.41 0.94
CA ILE A 125 -13.65 -0.42 2.16
C ILE A 125 -14.55 0.83 2.25
N GLY A 126 -14.00 2.01 1.96
CA GLY A 126 -14.68 3.28 2.18
C GLY A 126 -15.72 3.64 1.13
N GLU A 127 -15.49 3.25 -0.12
CA GLU A 127 -16.30 3.63 -1.28
C GLU A 127 -17.07 2.48 -1.91
N GLY A 128 -16.90 1.25 -1.41
CA GLY A 128 -17.56 0.06 -1.94
C GLY A 128 -16.94 -0.46 -3.23
N GLY A 129 -15.64 -0.24 -3.42
CA GLY A 129 -14.85 -0.79 -4.52
C GLY A 129 -14.09 0.24 -5.35
N THR A 130 -13.12 -0.25 -6.10
CA THR A 130 -12.24 0.54 -6.97
C THR A 130 -11.98 -0.17 -8.31
N GLU A 131 -11.49 0.56 -9.30
CA GLU A 131 -11.25 0.08 -10.67
C GLU A 131 -9.92 -0.71 -10.78
N TYR A 132 -9.70 -1.66 -9.87
CA TYR A 132 -8.50 -2.49 -9.77
C TYR A 132 -7.98 -3.03 -11.12
N LEU A 133 -8.91 -3.48 -11.97
CA LEU A 133 -8.66 -4.21 -13.21
C LEU A 133 -8.61 -3.32 -14.45
N TYR A 134 -8.62 -1.99 -14.31
CA TYR A 134 -8.44 -1.09 -15.44
C TYR A 134 -7.12 -1.38 -16.17
N PRO A 135 -7.08 -1.41 -17.53
CA PRO A 135 -8.16 -1.10 -18.47
C PRO A 135 -8.95 -2.33 -18.95
N ILE A 136 -8.66 -3.53 -18.44
CA ILE A 136 -9.32 -4.77 -18.84
C ILE A 136 -10.79 -4.75 -18.41
N TYR A 137 -11.07 -4.18 -17.25
CA TYR A 137 -12.40 -3.96 -16.73
C TYR A 137 -12.47 -2.60 -16.03
N ASN A 138 -13.41 -1.75 -16.47
CA ASN A 138 -13.57 -0.37 -15.97
C ASN A 138 -14.62 -0.24 -14.87
N GLY A 139 -15.20 -1.36 -14.40
CA GLY A 139 -16.16 -1.34 -13.31
C GLY A 139 -15.47 -1.37 -11.95
N LYS A 140 -16.10 -0.75 -10.96
CA LYS A 140 -15.67 -0.89 -9.56
C LYS A 140 -15.75 -2.35 -9.14
N THR A 141 -14.65 -2.85 -8.60
CA THR A 141 -14.55 -4.18 -8.00
C THR A 141 -14.20 -3.99 -6.54
N SER A 142 -14.85 -4.76 -5.66
CA SER A 142 -14.58 -4.75 -4.24
C SER A 142 -14.06 -6.11 -3.78
N ILE A 143 -12.90 -6.11 -3.17
CA ILE A 143 -12.26 -7.26 -2.52
C ILE A 143 -12.97 -7.57 -1.21
N PHE A 144 -13.51 -6.55 -0.54
CA PHE A 144 -14.28 -6.72 0.69
C PHE A 144 -15.70 -7.23 0.43
N SER A 145 -16.33 -6.86 -0.69
CA SER A 145 -17.62 -7.46 -1.06
C SER A 145 -17.49 -8.96 -1.36
N LEU A 146 -16.32 -9.42 -1.83
CA LEU A 146 -16.01 -10.85 -1.97
C LEU A 146 -15.90 -11.60 -0.64
N MET A 147 -15.77 -10.89 0.50
CA MET A 147 -15.81 -11.48 1.84
C MET A 147 -17.23 -11.64 2.38
N ASP A 148 -18.17 -10.83 1.90
CA ASP A 148 -19.58 -10.80 2.35
C ASP A 148 -20.49 -11.67 1.47
N VAL A 149 -19.93 -12.65 0.78
CA VAL A 149 -20.68 -13.51 -0.14
C VAL A 149 -21.38 -14.61 0.65
N GLY A 150 -22.70 -14.76 0.48
CA GLY A 150 -23.48 -15.82 1.11
C GLY A 150 -23.34 -17.17 0.41
N PHE A 151 -23.04 -18.23 1.17
CA PHE A 151 -22.97 -19.61 0.66
C PHE A 151 -24.26 -20.07 -0.04
N GLN A 152 -25.43 -19.71 0.51
CA GLN A 152 -26.73 -20.10 -0.06
C GLN A 152 -27.09 -19.35 -1.34
N GLU A 153 -26.51 -18.17 -1.56
CA GLU A 153 -26.86 -17.29 -2.68
C GLU A 153 -26.01 -17.56 -3.93
N THR A 154 -24.77 -18.00 -3.74
CA THR A 154 -23.76 -18.08 -4.81
C THR A 154 -23.22 -19.50 -5.07
N GLY A 155 -23.54 -20.44 -4.19
CA GLY A 155 -23.07 -21.82 -4.26
C GLY A 155 -21.64 -22.00 -3.71
N PHE A 156 -21.32 -23.24 -3.32
CA PHE A 156 -20.09 -23.58 -2.59
C PHE A 156 -18.80 -23.11 -3.26
N ILE A 157 -18.65 -23.38 -4.56
CA ILE A 157 -17.40 -23.13 -5.29
C ILE A 157 -17.12 -21.63 -5.37
N HIS A 158 -18.14 -20.82 -5.68
CA HIS A 158 -17.96 -19.38 -5.79
C HIS A 158 -17.65 -18.76 -4.43
N TYR A 159 -18.37 -19.16 -3.39
CA TYR A 159 -18.12 -18.75 -2.01
C TYR A 159 -16.68 -18.99 -1.57
N VAL A 160 -16.16 -20.21 -1.79
CA VAL A 160 -14.78 -20.58 -1.40
C VAL A 160 -13.76 -19.77 -2.19
N ILE A 161 -13.95 -19.61 -3.51
CA ILE A 161 -13.02 -18.84 -4.35
C ILE A 161 -13.02 -17.37 -3.95
N ALA A 162 -14.19 -16.74 -3.77
CA ALA A 162 -14.31 -15.33 -3.41
C ALA A 162 -13.64 -15.04 -2.05
N SER A 163 -13.94 -15.88 -1.05
CA SER A 163 -13.32 -15.80 0.27
C SER A 163 -11.80 -15.98 0.20
N PHE A 164 -11.33 -16.99 -0.53
CA PHE A 164 -9.90 -17.26 -0.68
C PHE A 164 -9.18 -16.11 -1.38
N VAL A 165 -9.69 -15.64 -2.51
CA VAL A 165 -9.09 -14.53 -3.29
C VAL A 165 -8.99 -13.27 -2.43
N SER A 166 -10.04 -12.94 -1.68
CA SER A 166 -10.05 -11.76 -0.84
C SER A 166 -8.99 -11.80 0.27
N VAL A 167 -8.99 -12.87 1.07
CA VAL A 167 -8.00 -13.06 2.14
C VAL A 167 -6.59 -13.14 1.57
N PHE A 168 -6.40 -13.89 0.48
CA PHE A 168 -5.11 -14.02 -0.19
C PHE A 168 -4.56 -12.66 -0.62
N PHE A 169 -5.41 -11.80 -1.19
CA PHE A 169 -4.99 -10.47 -1.63
C PHE A 169 -4.53 -9.58 -0.47
N VAL A 170 -5.30 -9.52 0.62
CA VAL A 170 -4.91 -8.76 1.83
C VAL A 170 -3.60 -9.30 2.41
N CYS A 171 -3.47 -10.63 2.54
CA CYS A 171 -2.24 -11.26 3.00
C CYS A 171 -1.06 -10.98 2.07
N PHE A 172 -1.27 -10.96 0.76
CA PHE A 172 -0.23 -10.68 -0.22
C PHE A 172 0.34 -9.27 -0.06
N VAL A 173 -0.52 -8.25 0.08
CA VAL A 173 -0.09 -6.85 0.30
C VAL A 173 0.72 -6.72 1.60
N LEU A 174 0.27 -7.35 2.69
CA LEU A 174 0.99 -7.36 3.96
C LEU A 174 2.35 -8.06 3.84
N MET A 175 2.39 -9.22 3.19
CA MET A 175 3.62 -9.99 2.98
C MET A 175 4.62 -9.25 2.10
N MET A 176 4.16 -8.50 1.08
CA MET A 176 5.03 -7.63 0.28
C MET A 176 5.72 -6.59 1.14
N ALA A 177 4.97 -5.88 1.99
CA ALA A 177 5.53 -4.87 2.88
C ALA A 177 6.55 -5.48 3.85
N LEU A 178 6.21 -6.59 4.52
CA LEU A 178 7.10 -7.28 5.46
C LEU A 178 8.37 -7.81 4.79
N PHE A 179 8.23 -8.39 3.59
CA PHE A 179 9.37 -8.90 2.83
C PHE A 179 10.29 -7.77 2.37
N ALA A 180 9.73 -6.65 1.90
CA ALA A 180 10.51 -5.47 1.53
C ALA A 180 11.29 -4.92 2.72
N LEU A 181 10.66 -4.83 3.90
CA LEU A 181 11.31 -4.39 5.13
C LEU A 181 12.48 -5.31 5.49
N ASP A 182 12.28 -6.64 5.56
CA ASP A 182 13.34 -7.62 5.86
C ASP A 182 14.57 -7.38 4.96
N LYS A 183 14.33 -7.21 3.66
CA LYS A 183 15.40 -7.03 2.66
C LYS A 183 16.09 -5.68 2.72
N LEU A 184 15.42 -4.67 3.26
CA LEU A 184 16.04 -3.37 3.55
C LEU A 184 16.90 -3.41 4.82
N GLY A 185 16.96 -4.54 5.53
CA GLY A 185 17.77 -4.72 6.75
C GLY A 185 16.94 -4.59 8.03
N PHE A 186 15.62 -4.60 7.91
CA PHE A 186 14.71 -4.57 9.04
C PHE A 186 14.51 -6.01 9.54
N GLU A 187 15.55 -6.59 10.15
CA GLU A 187 15.51 -7.98 10.60
C GLU A 187 14.44 -8.20 11.69
N PHE A 188 13.48 -9.10 11.44
CA PHE A 188 12.53 -9.62 12.44
C PHE A 188 13.09 -10.77 13.27
N LYS A 189 14.37 -11.11 13.09
CA LYS A 189 15.00 -12.26 13.78
C LYS A 189 15.17 -11.97 15.27
N TYR A 190 14.66 -12.89 16.10
CA TYR A 190 15.07 -13.06 17.49
C TYR A 190 16.55 -13.47 17.48
N ARG A 191 17.46 -12.56 17.85
CA ARG A 191 18.83 -12.95 18.20
C ARG A 191 18.79 -13.41 19.65
N PRO A 192 19.21 -14.66 19.98
CA PRO A 192 19.52 -14.96 21.37
C PRO A 192 20.61 -13.99 21.80
N GLU A 193 20.37 -13.27 22.89
CA GLU A 193 21.30 -12.31 23.48
C GLU A 193 22.69 -12.96 23.67
N LYS A 194 23.75 -12.20 23.40
CA LYS A 194 25.12 -12.54 23.77
C LYS A 194 25.52 -11.73 24.99
#